data_AF-A0A1B8ESW9-F1
#
_entry.id   AF-A0A1B8ESW9-F1
#
_cell.length_a   1.000
_cell.length_b   1.000
_cell.length_c   1.000
_cell.angle_alpha   90.00
_cell.angle_beta   90.00
_cell.angle_gamma   90.00
#
_symmetry.space_group_name_H-M   'P 1'
#
loop_
_entity.id
_entity.type
_entity.pdbx_description
1 polymer ?
#
loop_
_entity_poly.entity_id
_entity_poly.type
_entity_poly.pdbx_seq_one_letter_code
_entity_poly.pdbx_strand_id
1 'polypeptide(L)'
;MSSLQFILNNDSPDRYPFPSNGDDCWRLGGEWYATILSKQPRIPAITSRHAQLRPVAEPLWQQLNAIDGYSKARETRAKQLKPQYGKIMAGYYELDQELKMFAKLRALMMALSRYMQRKDLVWPGDEDDFTFPYPLDRYWGTGPARSYSG
;
A
#
# COMPACT_ATOMS: atom_id res chain seq x y z
N MET A 1 2.19 0.82 -19.34
CA MET A 1 1.53 0.20 -18.17
C MET A 1 1.60 1.18 -17.01
N SER A 2 0.52 1.39 -16.25
CA SER A 2 0.52 2.33 -15.12
C SER A 2 1.43 1.84 -14.00
N SER A 3 2.19 2.74 -13.37
CA SER A 3 3.07 2.46 -12.23
C SER A 3 2.33 1.75 -11.08
N LEU A 4 1.03 2.04 -10.90
CA LEU A 4 0.16 1.39 -9.91
C LEU A 4 -0.12 -0.08 -10.20
N GLN A 5 -0.24 -0.47 -11.46
CA GLN A 5 -0.50 -1.87 -11.84
C GLN A 5 0.73 -2.74 -11.53
N PHE A 6 1.93 -2.17 -11.66
CA PHE A 6 3.18 -2.84 -11.33
C PHE A 6 3.37 -2.97 -9.81
N ILE A 7 2.92 -1.98 -9.04
CA ILE A 7 2.89 -2.04 -7.57
C ILE A 7 2.01 -3.19 -7.10
N LEU A 8 0.85 -3.42 -7.72
CA LEU A 8 -0.03 -4.53 -7.35
C LEU A 8 0.64 -5.90 -7.58
N ASN A 9 1.48 -6.03 -8.60
CA ASN A 9 2.08 -7.30 -9.02
C ASN A 9 3.47 -7.62 -8.41
N ASN A 10 4.16 -6.67 -7.77
CA ASN A 10 5.52 -6.89 -7.27
C ASN A 10 5.56 -7.20 -5.78
N ASP A 11 5.82 -8.44 -5.37
CA ASP A 11 5.65 -8.87 -3.98
C ASP A 11 6.62 -8.24 -2.96
N SER A 12 7.74 -7.66 -3.40
CA SER A 12 8.76 -7.12 -2.48
C SER A 12 9.21 -5.70 -2.88
N PRO A 13 9.06 -4.70 -1.99
CA PRO A 13 9.59 -3.36 -2.20
C PRO A 13 11.11 -3.31 -2.44
N ASP A 14 11.86 -4.26 -1.87
CA ASP A 14 13.33 -4.33 -1.99
C ASP A 14 13.81 -4.85 -3.35
N ARG A 15 12.92 -5.48 -4.13
CA ARG A 15 13.21 -6.01 -5.47
C ARG A 15 12.60 -5.17 -6.58
N TYR A 16 12.08 -3.99 -6.25
CA TYR A 16 11.52 -3.10 -7.26
C TYR A 16 12.63 -2.58 -8.18
N PRO A 17 12.49 -2.70 -9.52
CA PRO A 17 13.48 -2.22 -10.46
C PRO A 17 13.36 -0.69 -10.59
N PHE A 18 13.97 0.03 -9.65
CA PHE A 18 13.99 1.49 -9.69
C PHE A 18 14.74 2.02 -10.93
N PRO A 19 14.35 3.18 -11.47
CA PRO A 19 15.10 3.84 -12.54
C PRO A 19 16.56 4.08 -12.15
N SER A 20 17.45 4.12 -13.13
CA SER A 20 18.88 4.30 -12.90
C SER A 20 19.34 5.77 -12.89
N ASN A 21 18.43 6.72 -13.15
CA ASN A 21 18.72 8.16 -13.18
C ASN A 21 17.81 8.92 -12.19
N GLY A 22 18.31 10.04 -11.67
CA GLY A 22 17.63 10.84 -10.66
C GLY A 22 16.28 11.39 -11.12
N ASP A 23 16.21 11.97 -12.33
CA ASP A 23 14.99 12.59 -12.86
C ASP A 23 13.81 11.62 -12.93
N ASP A 24 14.02 10.40 -13.43
CA ASP A 24 13.00 9.37 -13.48
C ASP A 24 12.63 8.86 -12.09
N CYS A 25 13.58 8.76 -11.16
CA CYS A 25 13.30 8.44 -9.77
C CYS A 25 12.43 9.51 -9.10
N TRP A 26 12.73 10.79 -9.30
CA TRP A 26 11.94 11.91 -8.80
C TRP A 26 10.53 11.92 -9.37
N ARG A 27 10.38 11.72 -10.68
CA ARG A 27 9.07 11.60 -11.33
C ARG A 27 8.27 10.43 -10.75
N LEU A 28 8.89 9.26 -10.61
CA LEU A 28 8.25 8.06 -10.05
C LEU A 28 7.79 8.30 -8.60
N GLY A 29 8.67 8.86 -7.77
CA GLY A 29 8.32 9.17 -6.38
C GLY A 29 7.24 10.24 -6.27
N GLY A 30 7.21 11.23 -7.18
CA GLY A 30 6.14 12.22 -7.28
C GLY A 30 4.77 11.60 -7.61
N GLU A 31 4.72 10.67 -8.57
CA GLU A 31 3.48 9.93 -8.92
C GLU A 31 2.95 9.13 -7.71
N TRP A 32 3.86 8.44 -7.01
CA TRP A 32 3.51 7.65 -5.82
C TRP A 32 3.06 8.55 -4.67
N TYR A 33 3.75 9.66 -4.44
CA TYR A 33 3.40 10.63 -3.42
C TYR A 33 2.01 11.23 -3.64
N ALA A 34 1.71 11.66 -4.88
CA ALA A 34 0.37 12.14 -5.24
C ALA A 34 -0.71 11.08 -4.99
N THR A 35 -0.40 9.81 -5.30
CA THR A 35 -1.32 8.70 -5.01
C THR A 35 -1.53 8.50 -3.51
N ILE A 36 -0.47 8.57 -2.69
CA ILE A 36 -0.58 8.49 -1.23
C ILE A 36 -1.47 9.61 -0.70
N LEU A 37 -1.22 10.86 -1.11
CA LEU A 37 -2.02 12.01 -0.69
C LEU A 37 -3.50 11.85 -1.05
N SER A 38 -3.81 11.31 -2.23
CA SER A 38 -5.21 11.07 -2.64
C SER A 38 -5.92 10.00 -1.78
N LYS A 39 -5.18 9.02 -1.25
CA LYS A 39 -5.74 7.91 -0.48
C LYS A 39 -5.76 8.18 1.01
N GLN A 40 -4.78 8.90 1.53
CA GLN A 40 -4.52 9.14 2.94
C GLN A 40 -5.77 9.61 3.73
N PRO A 41 -6.61 10.54 3.24
CA PRO A 41 -7.81 10.97 3.98
C PRO A 41 -8.82 9.85 4.24
N ARG A 42 -8.86 8.82 3.38
CA ARG A 42 -9.81 7.70 3.50
C ARG A 42 -9.28 6.58 4.38
N ILE A 43 -7.97 6.50 4.64
CA ILE A 43 -7.34 5.40 5.38
C ILE A 43 -7.91 5.21 6.79
N PRO A 44 -8.17 6.25 7.60
CA PRO A 44 -8.77 6.06 8.93
C PRO A 44 -10.16 5.42 8.86
N ALA A 45 -10.98 5.84 7.90
CA ALA A 45 -12.33 5.30 7.70
C ALA A 45 -12.27 3.84 7.20
N ILE A 46 -11.40 3.54 6.23
CA ILE A 46 -11.16 2.18 5.72
C ILE A 46 -10.67 1.26 6.84
N THR A 47 -9.69 1.71 7.63
CA THR A 47 -9.13 0.94 8.75
C THR A 47 -10.20 0.63 9.79
N SER A 48 -11.00 1.63 10.15
CA SER A 48 -12.10 1.48 11.11
C SER A 48 -13.15 0.50 10.60
N ARG A 49 -13.55 0.61 9.33
CA ARG A 49 -14.54 -0.29 8.73
C ARG A 49 -13.99 -1.71 8.59
N HIS A 50 -12.74 -1.87 8.18
CA HIS A 50 -12.07 -3.16 8.11
C HIS A 50 -12.05 -3.84 9.49
N ALA A 51 -11.72 -3.11 10.55
CA ALA A 51 -11.74 -3.61 11.92
C ALA A 51 -13.14 -4.04 12.39
N GLN A 52 -14.21 -3.35 11.95
CA GLN A 52 -15.60 -3.74 12.25
C GLN A 52 -16.00 -5.06 11.55
N LEU A 53 -15.53 -5.29 10.32
CA LEU A 53 -15.88 -6.49 9.55
C LEU A 53 -15.03 -7.71 9.95
N ARG A 54 -13.80 -7.49 10.42
CA ARG A 54 -12.82 -8.53 10.75
C ARG A 54 -13.35 -9.66 11.65
N PRO A 55 -14.07 -9.42 12.76
CA PRO A 55 -14.51 -10.49 13.66
C PRO A 55 -15.44 -11.51 12.99
N VAL A 56 -16.17 -11.09 11.96
CA VAL A 56 -17.08 -11.95 11.20
C VAL A 56 -16.40 -12.52 9.96
N ALA A 57 -15.64 -11.71 9.24
CA ALA A 57 -15.05 -12.11 7.96
C ALA A 57 -13.83 -13.03 8.11
N GLU A 58 -12.94 -12.76 9.08
CA GLU A 58 -11.68 -13.47 9.24
C GLU A 58 -11.88 -14.98 9.55
N PRO A 59 -12.77 -15.38 10.48
CA PRO A 59 -13.01 -16.80 10.73
C PRO A 59 -13.60 -17.53 9.52
N LEU A 60 -14.43 -16.85 8.72
CA LEU A 60 -15.03 -17.42 7.51
C LEU A 60 -13.97 -17.59 6.40
N TRP A 61 -13.05 -16.66 6.29
CA TRP A 61 -11.92 -16.75 5.37
C TRP A 61 -10.97 -17.89 5.77
N GLN A 62 -10.68 -18.03 7.06
CA GLN A 62 -9.90 -19.16 7.60
C GLN A 62 -10.59 -20.50 7.34
N GLN A 63 -11.91 -20.61 7.51
CA GLN A 63 -12.66 -21.83 7.17
C GLN A 63 -12.52 -22.21 5.69
N LEU A 64 -12.50 -21.24 4.77
CA LEU A 64 -12.32 -21.51 3.34
C LEU A 64 -10.88 -21.89 2.99
N ASN A 65 -9.88 -21.30 3.67
CA ASN A 65 -8.47 -21.60 3.44
C ASN A 65 -7.97 -22.85 4.16
N ALA A 66 -8.65 -23.30 5.20
CA ALA A 66 -8.41 -24.60 5.83
C ALA A 66 -8.77 -25.77 4.90
N ILE A 67 -9.52 -25.51 3.82
CA ILE A 67 -9.77 -26.49 2.77
C ILE A 67 -8.69 -26.32 1.70
N ASP A 68 -7.80 -27.31 1.63
CA ASP A 68 -6.66 -27.28 0.72
C ASP A 68 -7.08 -27.16 -0.75
N GLY A 69 -6.37 -26.26 -1.45
CA GLY A 69 -6.45 -26.06 -2.90
C GLY A 69 -7.80 -25.56 -3.42
N TYR A 70 -7.93 -25.59 -4.75
CA TYR A 70 -9.17 -25.32 -5.47
C TYR A 70 -10.00 -26.61 -5.57
N SER A 71 -10.43 -27.13 -4.42
CA SER A 71 -11.22 -28.35 -4.35
C SER A 71 -12.72 -28.07 -4.43
N LYS A 72 -13.49 -29.05 -4.93
CA LYS A 72 -14.97 -29.00 -4.97
C LYS A 72 -15.58 -28.78 -3.58
N ALA A 73 -14.91 -29.25 -2.53
CA ALA A 73 -15.30 -29.03 -1.13
C ALA A 73 -15.24 -27.53 -0.76
N ARG A 74 -14.16 -26.84 -1.14
CA ARG A 74 -14.00 -25.40 -0.93
C ARG A 74 -15.05 -24.59 -1.68
N GLU A 75 -15.31 -24.92 -2.94
CA GLU A 75 -16.35 -24.26 -3.73
C GLU A 75 -17.74 -24.46 -3.13
N THR A 76 -18.02 -25.67 -2.64
CA THR A 76 -19.30 -25.99 -2.00
C THR A 76 -19.47 -25.17 -0.72
N ARG A 77 -18.42 -25.09 0.11
CA ARG A 77 -18.44 -24.26 1.32
C ARG A 77 -18.60 -22.78 1.00
N ALA A 78 -17.93 -22.27 -0.03
CA ALA A 78 -18.09 -20.89 -0.48
C ALA A 78 -19.53 -20.61 -0.95
N LYS A 79 -20.16 -21.53 -1.70
CA LYS A 79 -21.57 -21.42 -2.10
C LYS A 79 -22.52 -21.43 -0.91
N GLN A 80 -22.24 -22.20 0.14
CA GLN A 80 -23.03 -22.21 1.37
C GLN A 80 -22.92 -20.89 2.16
N LEU A 81 -21.73 -20.30 2.23
CA LEU A 81 -21.51 -19.05 2.97
C LEU A 81 -21.98 -17.80 2.21
N LYS A 82 -22.02 -17.85 0.87
CA LYS A 82 -22.33 -16.71 0.00
C LYS A 82 -23.66 -16.00 0.31
N PRO A 83 -24.80 -16.68 0.55
CA PRO A 83 -26.08 -16.02 0.79
C PRO A 83 -26.08 -15.15 2.05
N GLN A 84 -25.41 -15.60 3.11
CA GLN A 84 -25.44 -14.93 4.41
C GLN A 84 -24.26 -13.96 4.60
N TYR A 85 -23.08 -14.32 4.12
CA TYR A 85 -21.84 -13.59 4.43
C TYR A 85 -21.12 -13.04 3.19
N GLY A 86 -21.62 -13.29 1.98
CA GLY A 86 -20.93 -12.89 0.74
C GLY A 86 -20.58 -11.41 0.68
N LYS A 87 -21.49 -10.51 1.10
CA LYS A 87 -21.25 -9.07 1.13
C LYS A 87 -20.20 -8.66 2.18
N ILE A 88 -20.23 -9.29 3.35
CA ILE A 88 -19.29 -9.01 4.46
C ILE A 88 -17.89 -9.46 4.07
N MET A 89 -17.75 -10.65 3.51
CA MET A 89 -16.46 -11.20 3.08
C MET A 89 -15.88 -10.41 1.90
N ALA A 90 -16.70 -10.05 0.90
CA ALA A 90 -16.27 -9.22 -0.21
C ALA A 90 -15.80 -7.84 0.27
N GLY A 91 -16.61 -7.16 1.09
CA GLY A 91 -16.23 -5.85 1.62
C GLY A 91 -15.00 -5.88 2.53
N TYR A 92 -14.84 -6.94 3.34
CA TYR A 92 -13.63 -7.13 4.14
C TYR A 92 -12.39 -7.29 3.26
N TYR A 93 -12.47 -8.14 2.24
CA TYR A 93 -11.38 -8.38 1.30
C TYR A 93 -11.01 -7.12 0.50
N GLU A 94 -11.99 -6.37 0.00
CA GLU A 94 -11.75 -5.12 -0.72
C GLU A 94 -11.01 -4.09 0.15
N LEU A 95 -11.44 -3.91 1.41
CA LEU A 95 -10.79 -3.00 2.34
C LEU A 95 -9.37 -3.48 2.72
N ASP A 96 -9.17 -4.78 2.91
CA ASP A 96 -7.84 -5.37 3.16
C ASP A 96 -6.88 -5.11 1.98
N GLN A 97 -7.35 -5.27 0.74
CA GLN A 97 -6.57 -4.96 -0.46
C GLN A 97 -6.24 -3.47 -0.56
N GLU A 98 -7.18 -2.58 -0.24
CA GLU A 98 -6.91 -1.14 -0.21
C GLU A 98 -5.84 -0.77 0.83
N LEU A 99 -5.91 -1.33 2.03
CA LEU A 99 -4.92 -1.11 3.09
C LEU A 99 -3.55 -1.67 2.72
N LYS A 100 -3.49 -2.90 2.17
CA LYS A 100 -2.25 -3.53 1.70
C LYS A 100 -1.61 -2.73 0.58
N MET A 101 -2.38 -2.27 -0.40
CA MET A 101 -1.88 -1.41 -1.48
C MET A 101 -1.30 -0.11 -0.93
N PHE A 102 -2.00 0.54 0.01
CA PHE A 102 -1.50 1.78 0.63
C PHE A 102 -0.19 1.54 1.41
N ALA A 103 -0.12 0.48 2.21
CA ALA A 103 1.09 0.10 2.95
C ALA A 103 2.26 -0.21 1.99
N LYS A 104 2.00 -0.93 0.90
CA LYS A 104 2.99 -1.29 -0.12
C LYS A 104 3.53 -0.07 -0.85
N LEU A 105 2.66 0.86 -1.23
CA LEU A 105 3.05 2.12 -1.87
C LEU A 105 3.97 2.95 -0.96
N ARG A 106 3.66 3.04 0.33
CA ARG A 106 4.53 3.68 1.33
C ARG A 106 5.88 2.98 1.44
N ALA A 107 5.91 1.66 1.47
CA ALA A 107 7.15 0.89 1.56
C ALA A 107 8.03 1.10 0.32
N LEU A 108 7.42 1.15 -0.87
CA LEU A 108 8.11 1.46 -2.11
C LEU A 108 8.69 2.88 -2.15
N MET A 109 7.97 3.86 -1.62
CA MET A 109 8.52 5.23 -1.48
C MET A 109 9.75 5.26 -0.57
N MET A 110 9.73 4.56 0.56
CA MET A 110 10.91 4.45 1.44
C MET A 110 12.07 3.75 0.74
N ALA A 111 11.80 2.66 0.03
CA ALA A 111 12.80 1.91 -0.71
C ALA A 111 13.41 2.74 -1.85
N LEU A 112 12.61 3.55 -2.54
CA LEU A 112 13.06 4.49 -3.57
C LEU A 112 13.99 5.56 -2.99
N SER A 113 13.62 6.20 -1.88
CA SER A 113 14.49 7.19 -1.22
C SER A 113 15.84 6.59 -0.83
N ARG A 114 15.84 5.42 -0.19
CA ARG A 114 17.08 4.69 0.15
C ARG A 114 17.87 4.27 -1.09
N TYR A 115 17.19 3.92 -2.18
CA TYR A 115 17.84 3.59 -3.44
C TYR A 115 18.55 4.80 -4.02
N MET A 116 17.87 5.95 -4.09
CA MET A 116 18.44 7.20 -4.62
C MET A 116 19.64 7.67 -3.80
N GLN A 117 19.56 7.63 -2.47
CA GLN A 117 20.69 7.94 -1.57
C GLN A 117 21.89 7.00 -1.82
N ARG A 118 21.67 5.68 -1.88
CA ARG A 118 22.75 4.71 -2.15
C ARG A 118 23.38 4.83 -3.53
N LYS A 119 22.68 5.45 -4.48
CA LYS A 119 23.11 5.57 -5.87
C LYS A 119 23.57 6.98 -6.23
N ASP A 120 23.64 7.88 -5.24
CA ASP A 120 24.02 9.28 -5.44
C ASP A 120 23.14 9.96 -6.51
N LEU A 121 21.83 9.66 -6.46
CA LEU A 121 20.81 10.19 -7.37
C LEU A 121 19.98 11.31 -6.71
N VAL A 122 20.37 11.73 -5.51
CA VAL A 122 19.77 12.86 -4.78
C VAL A 122 20.43 14.17 -5.23
N TRP A 123 19.73 15.30 -5.10
CA TRP A 123 20.37 16.59 -5.40
C TRP A 123 21.34 16.96 -4.26
N PRO A 124 22.45 17.65 -4.57
CA PRO A 124 23.36 18.14 -3.53
C PRO A 124 22.61 18.99 -2.50
N GLY A 125 22.64 18.58 -1.22
CA GLY A 125 21.90 19.23 -0.13
C GLY A 125 20.63 18.51 0.34
N ASP A 126 20.18 17.46 -0.36
CA ASP A 126 19.05 16.60 0.03
C ASP A 126 19.50 15.30 0.75
N GLU A 127 20.74 15.27 1.25
CA GLU A 127 21.35 14.06 1.84
C GLU A 127 20.87 13.80 3.29
N ASP A 128 20.48 14.87 4.00
CA ASP A 128 20.17 14.83 5.43
C ASP A 128 18.69 14.55 5.76
N ASP A 129 17.80 14.66 4.76
CA ASP A 129 16.37 14.40 4.88
C ASP A 129 15.94 13.29 3.89
N PHE A 130 14.86 12.55 4.21
CA PHE A 130 14.29 11.61 3.25
C PHE A 130 14.01 12.34 1.92
N THR A 131 14.61 11.85 0.83
CA THR A 131 14.51 12.42 -0.53
C THR A 131 13.07 12.76 -0.93
N PHE A 132 12.09 11.97 -0.50
CA PHE A 132 10.69 12.33 -0.64
C PHE A 132 10.12 12.72 0.72
N PRO A 133 9.46 13.90 0.83
CA PRO A 133 8.82 14.30 2.07
C PRO A 133 7.77 13.26 2.40
N TYR A 134 8.00 12.56 3.50
CA TYR A 134 7.11 11.52 3.96
C TYR A 134 5.85 12.20 4.52
N PRO A 135 4.64 11.98 3.97
CA PRO A 135 3.45 12.64 4.49
C PRO A 135 2.91 11.88 5.70
N LEU A 136 3.77 11.37 6.58
CA LEU A 136 3.34 10.61 7.76
C LEU A 136 4.33 10.88 8.89
N ASP A 137 4.26 12.11 9.42
CA ASP A 137 4.16 12.40 10.86
C ASP A 137 4.76 13.77 11.24
N ARG A 138 4.05 14.85 10.88
CA ARG A 138 4.11 16.10 11.68
C ARG A 138 2.98 16.19 12.71
N TYR A 139 1.94 15.37 12.57
CA TYR A 139 0.87 15.18 13.56
C TYR A 139 1.03 13.89 14.38
N TRP A 140 2.25 13.35 14.43
CA TRP A 140 2.73 12.54 15.56
C TRP A 140 3.88 13.22 16.34
N GLY A 141 4.23 14.48 15.99
CA GLY A 141 5.02 15.36 16.85
C GLY A 141 6.18 16.07 16.15
N THR A 142 5.93 17.32 15.75
CA THR A 142 6.93 18.40 15.50
C THR A 142 7.70 18.37 14.15
N GLY A 143 7.81 19.54 13.49
CA GLY A 143 8.84 19.79 12.45
C GLY A 143 8.40 19.94 10.97
N PRO A 144 8.63 21.09 10.30
CA PRO A 144 8.04 21.42 8.98
C PRO A 144 8.78 20.75 7.85
N ALA A 145 8.05 20.03 6.99
CA ALA A 145 8.46 19.84 5.61
C ALA A 145 8.49 21.23 4.94
N ARG A 146 9.67 21.84 4.89
CA ARG A 146 9.96 23.01 4.06
C ARG A 146 10.26 22.51 2.65
N SER A 147 9.85 23.33 1.68
CA SER A 147 10.08 23.23 0.23
C SER A 147 9.04 22.45 -0.59
N TYR A 148 7.83 23.02 -0.64
CA TYR A 148 7.00 23.03 -1.86
C TYR A 148 6.52 24.46 -2.11
N SER A 149 7.35 25.25 -2.78
CA SER A 149 6.98 26.51 -3.43
C SER A 149 8.23 27.10 -4.07
N GLY A 150 8.26 27.17 -5.40
CA GLY A 150 8.67 28.44 -6.00
C GLY A 150 7.69 29.54 -5.59
#